data_AF-A0A541BAA2-F1
#
_entry.id   AF-A0A541BAA2-F1
#
_cell.length_a   1.000
_cell.length_b   1.000
_cell.length_c   1.000
_cell.angle_alpha   90.00
_cell.angle_beta   90.00
_cell.angle_gamma   90.00
#
_symmetry.space_group_name_H-M   'P 1'
#
loop_
_entity.id
_entity.type
_entity.pdbx_description
1 polymer ?
#
loop_
_entity_poly.entity_id
_entity_poly.type
_entity_poly.pdbx_seq_one_letter_code
_entity_poly.pdbx_strand_id
1 'polypeptide(L)' 'MSVGSLTISMHKGNGSGAIDFHDSDQAFQFAIGGWVYSPSGAPGGVGMYEKFESRHIDGPWYEFNARYPN' A
#
# COMPACT_ATOMS: atom_id res chain seq x y z
N MET A 1 16.31 -13.45 19.17
CA MET A 1 15.04 -12.84 18.71
C MET A 1 15.21 -12.62 17.21
N SER A 2 14.66 -13.50 16.37
CA SER A 2 14.72 -13.31 14.92
C SER A 2 13.57 -12.39 14.55
N VAL A 3 13.87 -11.20 14.03
CA VAL A 3 12.87 -10.45 13.28
C VAL A 3 12.74 -11.21 11.96
N GLY A 4 11.54 -11.65 11.59
CA GLY A 4 11.31 -12.33 10.31
C GLY A 4 11.83 -11.50 9.16
N SER A 5 12.15 -12.14 8.03
CA SER A 5 12.61 -11.47 6.81
C SER A 5 11.49 -10.61 6.22
N LEU A 6 11.32 -9.38 6.71
CA LEU A 6 10.38 -8.43 6.12
C LEU A 6 10.89 -8.04 4.73
N THR A 7 10.19 -8.47 3.69
CA THR A 7 10.47 -8.03 2.33
C THR A 7 9.56 -6.86 2.00
N ILE A 8 10.14 -5.65 1.93
CA ILE A 8 9.44 -4.41 1.61
C ILE A 8 9.80 -3.99 0.20
N SER A 9 8.80 -3.77 -0.65
CA SER A 9 8.99 -3.24 -2.00
C SER A 9 8.44 -1.82 -2.10
N MET A 10 9.24 -0.88 -2.61
CA MET A 10 8.84 0.51 -2.85
C MET A 10 8.37 0.68 -4.29
N HIS A 11 7.18 1.23 -4.47
CA HIS A 11 6.70 1.72 -5.75
C HIS A 11 6.50 3.23 -5.67
N LYS A 12 6.84 3.93 -6.76
CA LYS A 12 6.58 5.36 -6.88
C LYS A 12 5.31 5.54 -7.70
N GLY A 13 4.30 6.14 -7.10
CA GLY A 13 3.05 6.50 -7.73
C GLY A 13 3.25 7.45 -8.91
N ASN A 14 2.44 7.22 -9.94
CA ASN A 14 2.38 7.93 -11.19
C ASN A 14 1.83 9.36 -10.99
N GLY A 15 2.69 10.37 -11.18
CA GLY A 15 2.31 11.77 -11.39
C GLY A 15 1.88 12.59 -10.16
N SER A 16 1.40 11.97 -9.08
CA SER A 16 0.91 12.66 -7.87
C SER A 16 1.95 12.80 -6.76
N GLY A 17 3.14 12.21 -6.91
CA GLY A 17 4.18 12.19 -5.86
C GLY A 17 3.87 11.22 -4.70
N ALA A 18 2.85 10.39 -4.83
CA ALA A 18 2.58 9.33 -3.86
C ALA A 18 3.68 8.26 -3.92
N ILE A 19 4.04 7.70 -2.76
CA ILE A 19 5.03 6.61 -2.66
C ILE A 19 4.42 5.52 -1.79
N ASP A 20 4.26 4.34 -2.33
CA ASP A 20 3.70 3.18 -1.65
C ASP A 20 4.76 2.12 -1.36
N PHE A 21 4.62 1.51 -0.19
CA PHE A 21 5.47 0.46 0.35
C PHE A 21 4.58 -0.76 0.55
N HIS A 22 4.88 -1.82 -0.19
CA HIS A 22 4.18 -3.09 -0.08
C HIS A 22 4.89 -3.96 0.95
N ASP A 23 4.14 -4.43 1.93
CA ASP A 23 4.56 -5.53 2.80
C ASP A 23 4.29 -6.84 2.06
N SER A 24 5.34 -7.47 1.55
CA SER A 24 5.18 -8.72 0.80
C SER A 24 4.87 -9.93 1.68
N ASP A 25 5.00 -9.82 3.01
CA ASP A 25 4.51 -10.84 3.94
C ASP A 25 2.98 -10.80 4.06
N GLN A 26 2.35 -9.68 3.67
CA GLN A 26 0.89 -9.55 3.52
C GLN A 26 0.39 -9.92 2.11
N ALA A 27 1.29 -10.33 1.20
CA ALA A 27 0.91 -10.78 -0.13
C ALA A 27 0.32 -12.20 -0.09
N PHE A 28 -0.96 -12.33 0.26
CA PHE A 28 -1.65 -13.63 0.28
C PHE A 28 -2.63 -13.75 -0.89
N GLN A 29 -2.29 -14.63 -1.85
CA GLN A 29 -3.03 -15.05 -3.05
C GLN A 29 -3.49 -13.93 -4.01
N PHE A 30 -4.22 -12.92 -3.53
CA PHE A 30 -4.69 -11.77 -4.32
C PHE A 30 -4.80 -10.49 -3.48
N ALA A 31 -4.32 -10.49 -2.24
CA ALA A 31 -4.32 -9.31 -1.38
C ALA A 31 -2.90 -8.79 -1.18
N ILE A 32 -2.76 -7.47 -1.05
CA ILE A 32 -1.53 -6.81 -0.60
C ILE A 32 -1.89 -5.77 0.45
N GLY A 33 -0.96 -5.48 1.35
CA GLY A 33 -1.10 -4.38 2.29
C GLY A 33 0.22 -3.65 2.48
N GLY A 34 0.15 -2.51 3.13
CA GLY A 34 1.33 -1.72 3.44
C GLY A 34 0.99 -0.26 3.72
N TRP A 35 1.91 0.63 3.36
CA TRP A 35 1.81 2.05 3.67
C TRP A 35 2.01 2.90 2.43
N VAL A 36 1.32 4.03 2.38
CA VAL A 36 1.46 4.99 1.29
C VAL A 36 1.58 6.40 1.84
N TYR A 37 2.60 7.09 1.35
CA TYR A 37 2.76 8.52 1.48
C TYR A 37 1.90 9.19 0.42
N SER A 38 0.94 10.01 0.83
CA SER A 38 0.05 10.76 -0.06
C SER A 38 -0.21 12.16 0.52
N PRO A 39 0.61 13.17 0.14
CA PRO A 39 0.50 14.52 0.68
C PRO A 39 -0.70 15.29 0.12
N SER A 40 -1.29 14.80 -0.98
CA SER A 40 -2.46 15.38 -1.63
C SER A 40 -3.80 14.89 -1.05
N GLY A 41 -3.78 14.03 -0.02
CA GLY A 41 -4.97 13.48 0.64
C GLY A 41 -5.10 11.98 0.48
N ALA A 42 -6.27 11.42 0.79
CA ALA A 42 -6.47 9.97 0.80
C ALA A 42 -6.13 9.35 -0.57
N PRO A 43 -5.30 8.29 -0.60
CA PRO A 43 -4.95 7.62 -1.84
C PRO A 43 -6.20 6.95 -2.43
N GLY A 44 -6.44 7.20 -3.71
CA GLY A 44 -7.40 6.41 -4.49
C GLY A 44 -6.76 5.11 -4.92
N GLY A 45 -7.51 4.00 -4.87
CA GLY A 45 -7.04 2.75 -5.46
C GLY A 45 -6.70 2.95 -6.92
N VAL A 46 -5.49 2.55 -7.32
CA VAL A 46 -5.12 2.49 -8.74
C VAL A 46 -6.00 1.42 -9.38
N GLY A 47 -6.56 1.66 -10.57
CA GLY A 47 -7.58 0.81 -11.22
C GLY A 47 -7.17 -0.65 -11.52
N MET A 48 -6.00 -1.09 -11.04
CA MET A 48 -5.55 -2.47 -11.01
C MET A 48 -6.14 -3.30 -9.85
N TYR A 49 -6.76 -2.65 -8.85
CA TYR A 49 -7.34 -3.34 -7.69
C TYR A 49 -8.86 -3.40 -7.79
N GLU A 50 -9.45 -4.57 -7.52
CA GLU A 50 -10.90 -4.74 -7.35
C GLU A 50 -11.40 -4.02 -6.09
N LYS A 51 -10.58 -4.04 -5.03
CA LYS A 51 -10.86 -3.36 -3.76
C LYS A 51 -9.62 -2.65 -3.25
N PHE A 52 -9.77 -1.40 -2.82
CA PHE A 52 -8.71 -0.64 -2.16
C PHE A 52 -9.30 0.10 -0.97
N GLU A 53 -8.75 -0.14 0.22
CA GLU A 53 -9.12 0.52 1.46
C GLU A 53 -7.88 1.18 2.04
N SER A 54 -8.01 2.45 2.44
CA SER A 54 -6.95 3.18 3.12
C SER A 54 -7.44 3.77 4.44
N ARG A 55 -6.55 3.78 5.43
CA ARG A 55 -6.76 4.37 6.74
C ARG A 55 -5.67 5.39 7.01
N HIS A 56 -6.06 6.62 7.32
CA HIS A 56 -5.12 7.66 7.74
C HIS A 56 -4.48 7.27 9.07
N ILE A 57 -3.16 7.36 9.16
CA ILE A 57 -2.42 7.01 10.39
C ILE A 57 -1.77 8.23 11.02
N ASP A 58 -1.04 9.03 10.25
CA ASP A 58 -0.41 10.27 10.70
C ASP A 58 0.13 11.09 9.52
N GLY A 59 0.14 12.42 9.64
CA GLY A 59 0.68 13.32 8.62
C GLY A 59 0.18 12.98 7.21
N PRO A 60 1.06 12.88 6.19
CA PRO A 60 0.69 12.44 4.85
C PRO A 60 0.64 10.90 4.68
N TRP A 61 0.68 10.12 5.76
CA TRP A 61 0.78 8.67 5.72
C TRP A 61 -0.57 7.98 5.92
N TYR A 62 -0.78 6.94 5.11
CA TYR A 62 -1.93 6.06 5.17
C TYR A 62 -1.45 4.61 5.18
N GLU A 63 -2.11 3.77 5.97
CA GLU A 63 -2.04 2.32 5.83
C GLU A 63 -3.08 1.90 4.80
N PHE A 64 -2.76 0.95 3.91
CA PHE A 64 -3.69 0.46 2.91
C PHE A 64 -3.75 -1.06 2.86
N ASN A 65 -4.89 -1.56 2.39
CA ASN A 65 -5.12 -2.94 2.00
C ASN A 65 -5.78 -2.94 0.63
N ALA A 66 -5.26 -3.73 -0.30
CA ALA A 66 -5.79 -3.85 -1.64
C ALA A 66 -6.00 -5.32 -2.03
N ARG A 67 -6.97 -5.56 -2.91
CA ARG A 67 -7.20 -6.87 -3.53
C ARG A 67 -7.19 -6.76 -5.04
N TYR A 68 -6.46 -7.66 -5.68
CA TYR A 68 -6.51 -7.92 -7.11
C TYR A 68 -7.81 -8.67 -7.47
N PRO A 69 -8.33 -8.47 -8.69
CA PRO A 69 -9.40 -9.30 -9.20
C PRO A 69 -8.96 -10.78 -9.28
N ASN A 70 -9.86 -11.69 -8.98
CA ASN A 70 -9.68 -13.15 -9.14
C ASN A 70 -9.64 -13.59 -10.62
#